data_AF-A0A8T4KXB4-F1
#
_entry.id   AF-A0A8T4KXB4-F1
#
_cell.length_a   1.000
_cell.length_b   1.000
_cell.length_c   1.000
_cell.angle_alpha   90.00
_cell.angle_beta   90.00
_cell.angle_gamma   90.00
#
_symmetry.space_group_name_H-M   'P 1'
#
loop_
_entity.id
_entity.type
_entity.pdbx_description
1 polymer ?
#
loop_
_entity_poly.entity_id
_entity_poly.type
_entity_poly.pdbx_seq_one_letter_code
_entity_poly.pdbx_strand_id
1 'polypeptide(L)'
;HKTEAGCVKVGVSGEKEVAKAFQEITENAKKFDKKAKVQGVLLQKTAKGTELIIGGRKDEQFGQTILLGIGGTMVEVFKDYSLRICPINALDFEEMLSELKGKKILEGFRGAKPVNKELLKDLVLKASEMLLKERIKELDLNPVIANEKEVLVADARIIK
;
A
#
# COMPACT_ATOMS: atom_id res chain seq x y z
N HIS A 1 -9.86 -13.52 4.47
CA HIS A 1 -9.07 -12.26 4.51
C HIS A 1 -9.25 -11.56 5.86
N LYS A 2 -8.30 -10.75 6.36
CA LYS A 2 -8.40 -10.08 7.69
C LYS A 2 -9.64 -9.19 7.83
N THR A 3 -10.03 -8.53 6.73
CA THR A 3 -11.26 -7.72 6.65
C THR A 3 -12.52 -8.59 6.78
N GLU A 4 -12.58 -9.71 6.06
CA GLU A 4 -13.70 -10.66 6.13
C GLU A 4 -13.84 -11.31 7.51
N ALA A 5 -12.70 -11.55 8.17
CA ALA A 5 -12.68 -12.03 9.55
C ALA A 5 -13.08 -10.95 10.58
N GLY A 6 -13.37 -9.71 10.15
CA GLY A 6 -13.72 -8.62 11.07
C GLY A 6 -12.56 -8.14 11.95
N CYS A 7 -11.32 -8.40 11.53
CA CYS A 7 -10.10 -8.06 12.26
C CYS A 7 -9.52 -6.69 11.88
N VAL A 8 -10.27 -5.88 11.14
CA VAL A 8 -9.92 -4.49 10.79
C VAL A 8 -11.02 -3.57 11.30
N LYS A 9 -10.65 -2.55 12.08
CA LYS A 9 -11.56 -1.52 12.59
C LYS A 9 -11.03 -0.15 12.20
N VAL A 10 -11.86 0.63 11.52
CA VAL A 10 -11.54 1.99 11.07
C VAL A 10 -12.44 3.00 11.77
N GLY A 11 -12.00 4.26 11.85
CA GLY A 11 -12.79 5.33 12.45
C GLY A 11 -12.89 5.27 13.97
N VAL A 12 -11.94 4.59 14.63
CA VAL A 12 -11.85 4.54 16.10
C VAL A 12 -11.19 5.82 16.63
N SER A 13 -11.75 6.39 17.69
CA SER A 13 -11.24 7.62 18.31
C SER A 13 -11.31 7.56 19.83
N GLY A 14 -10.20 7.94 20.46
CA GLY A 14 -10.09 7.96 21.92
C GLY A 14 -9.89 6.59 22.54
N GLU A 15 -9.43 6.60 23.79
CA GLU A 15 -8.98 5.41 24.52
C GLU A 15 -10.06 4.32 24.62
N LYS A 16 -11.30 4.71 24.91
CA LYS A 16 -12.42 3.77 25.09
C LYS A 16 -12.74 3.00 23.81
N GLU A 17 -12.80 3.68 22.67
CA GLU A 17 -13.10 3.03 21.40
C GLU A 17 -11.96 2.14 20.92
N VAL A 18 -10.72 2.57 21.13
CA VAL A 18 -9.52 1.76 20.82
C VAL A 18 -9.51 0.47 21.65
N ALA A 19 -9.78 0.56 22.97
CA ALA A 19 -9.84 -0.62 23.83
C ALA A 19 -10.95 -1.59 23.40
N LYS A 20 -12.13 -1.07 23.03
CA LYS A 20 -13.24 -1.87 22.49
C LYS A 20 -12.86 -2.54 21.17
N ALA A 21 -12.26 -1.81 20.25
CA ALA A 21 -11.82 -2.34 18.96
C ALA A 21 -10.77 -3.44 19.12
N PHE A 22 -9.84 -3.29 20.07
CA PHE A 22 -8.85 -4.32 20.39
C PHE A 22 -9.53 -5.64 20.80
N GLN A 23 -10.50 -5.57 21.73
CA GLN A 23 -11.24 -6.75 22.18
C GLN A 23 -12.00 -7.40 21.03
N GLU A 24 -12.77 -6.62 20.26
CA GLU A 24 -13.52 -7.13 19.11
C GLU A 24 -12.62 -7.83 18.08
N ILE A 25 -11.47 -7.23 17.72
CA ILE A 25 -10.53 -7.80 16.75
C ILE A 25 -9.97 -9.14 17.25
N THR A 26 -9.55 -9.20 18.52
CA THR A 26 -8.95 -10.41 19.10
C THR A 26 -9.95 -11.54 19.25
N GLU A 27 -11.20 -11.24 19.60
CA GLU A 27 -12.29 -12.21 19.65
C GLU A 27 -12.67 -12.72 18.26
N ASN A 28 -12.80 -11.82 17.29
CA ASN A 28 -13.14 -12.16 15.92
C ASN A 28 -12.08 -13.08 15.29
N ALA A 29 -10.80 -12.81 15.53
CA ALA A 29 -9.71 -13.67 15.07
C ALA A 29 -9.85 -15.11 15.60
N LYS A 30 -10.16 -15.28 16.90
CA LYS A 30 -10.36 -16.60 17.53
C LYS A 30 -11.64 -17.30 17.08
N LYS A 31 -12.71 -16.54 16.80
CA LYS A 31 -13.97 -17.07 16.27
C LYS A 31 -13.77 -17.57 14.84
N PHE A 32 -13.01 -16.84 14.03
CA PHE A 32 -12.70 -17.19 12.65
C PHE A 32 -11.76 -18.40 12.57
N ASP A 33 -10.69 -18.42 13.38
CA ASP A 33 -9.79 -19.57 13.51
C ASP A 33 -9.42 -19.80 14.98
N LYS A 34 -9.89 -20.93 15.53
CA LYS A 34 -9.61 -21.33 16.92
C LYS A 34 -8.12 -21.51 17.21
N LYS A 35 -7.27 -21.70 16.19
CA LYS A 35 -5.82 -21.83 16.32
C LYS A 35 -5.08 -20.50 16.16
N ALA A 36 -5.79 -19.40 15.90
CA ALA A 36 -5.18 -18.08 15.71
C ALA A 36 -4.38 -17.64 16.95
N LYS A 37 -3.09 -17.34 16.74
CA LYS A 37 -2.22 -16.74 17.76
C LYS A 37 -2.15 -15.23 17.54
N VAL A 38 -2.93 -14.47 18.31
CA VAL A 38 -2.92 -13.01 18.25
C VAL A 38 -1.81 -12.48 19.16
N GLN A 39 -0.76 -11.91 18.58
CA GLN A 39 0.35 -11.29 19.33
C GLN A 39 0.00 -9.89 19.82
N GLY A 40 -0.87 -9.18 19.08
CA GLY A 40 -1.29 -7.82 19.36
C GLY A 40 -2.17 -7.30 18.23
N VAL A 41 -2.51 -6.01 18.31
CA VAL A 41 -3.26 -5.29 17.27
C VAL A 41 -2.45 -4.07 16.89
N LEU A 42 -2.22 -3.88 15.59
CA LEU A 42 -1.54 -2.70 15.06
C LEU A 42 -2.52 -1.52 15.09
N LEU A 43 -2.16 -0.46 15.82
CA LEU A 43 -2.87 0.81 15.78
C LEU A 43 -2.15 1.77 14.82
N GLN A 44 -2.88 2.32 13.87
CA GLN A 44 -2.33 3.23 12.86
C GLN A 44 -3.25 4.44 12.68
N LYS A 45 -2.66 5.59 12.36
CA LYS A 45 -3.40 6.78 11.92
C LYS A 45 -4.12 6.47 10.59
N THR A 46 -5.38 6.86 10.48
CA THR A 46 -6.12 6.81 9.21
C THR A 46 -5.69 7.96 8.29
N ALA A 47 -5.47 7.67 7.01
CA ALA A 47 -5.27 8.68 5.98
C ALA A 47 -6.45 8.69 4.99
N LYS A 48 -6.65 9.83 4.34
CA LYS A 48 -7.54 9.97 3.18
C LYS A 48 -6.72 10.47 2.01
N GLY A 49 -6.97 9.95 0.82
CA GLY A 49 -6.19 10.30 -0.36
C GLY A 49 -6.49 9.36 -1.52
N THR A 50 -5.71 9.50 -2.58
CA THR A 50 -5.70 8.56 -3.69
C THR A 50 -5.04 7.27 -3.25
N GLU A 51 -5.71 6.15 -3.45
CA GLU A 51 -5.13 4.83 -3.23
C GLU A 51 -4.22 4.47 -4.41
N LEU A 52 -3.08 3.88 -4.10
CA LEU A 52 -2.03 3.44 -5.01
C LEU A 52 -1.58 2.04 -4.59
N ILE A 53 -0.94 1.33 -5.50
CA ILE A 53 -0.30 0.05 -5.25
C ILE A 53 1.17 0.19 -5.62
N ILE A 54 2.05 -0.25 -4.71
CA ILE A 54 3.47 -0.42 -5.00
C ILE A 54 3.80 -1.89 -4.76
N GLY A 55 3.98 -2.62 -5.86
CA GLY A 55 4.33 -4.04 -5.84
C GLY A 55 5.79 -4.23 -6.18
N GLY A 56 6.39 -5.32 -5.72
CA GLY A 56 7.72 -5.72 -6.13
C GLY A 56 7.85 -7.23 -6.12
N ARG A 57 8.56 -7.78 -7.10
CA ARG A 57 8.79 -9.22 -7.15
C ARG A 57 10.08 -9.55 -7.89
N LYS A 58 10.64 -10.73 -7.58
CA LYS A 58 11.68 -11.33 -8.40
C LYS A 58 11.06 -12.05 -9.60
N ASP A 59 11.20 -11.44 -10.76
CA ASP A 59 10.93 -12.07 -12.06
C ASP A 59 12.08 -13.01 -12.45
N GLU A 60 11.77 -14.13 -13.10
CA GLU A 60 12.76 -15.15 -13.49
C GLU A 60 13.71 -14.67 -14.59
N GLN A 61 13.23 -13.82 -15.49
CA GLN A 61 14.01 -13.33 -16.63
C GLN A 61 14.66 -11.98 -16.32
N PHE A 62 13.93 -11.08 -15.66
CA PHE A 62 14.35 -9.69 -15.46
C PHE A 62 14.95 -9.41 -14.09
N GLY A 63 14.91 -10.36 -13.16
CA GLY A 63 15.36 -10.15 -11.78
C GLY A 63 14.37 -9.35 -10.95
N GLN A 64 14.84 -8.50 -10.05
CA GLN A 64 13.93 -7.71 -9.21
C GLN A 64 13.19 -6.67 -10.03
N THR A 65 11.87 -6.62 -9.89
CA THR A 65 10.99 -5.67 -10.58
C THR A 65 10.12 -4.95 -9.58
N ILE A 66 9.77 -3.70 -9.89
CA ILE A 66 8.86 -2.85 -9.13
C ILE A 66 7.71 -2.39 -10.01
N LEU A 67 6.52 -2.36 -9.43
CA LEU A 67 5.25 -1.97 -10.02
C LEU A 67 4.73 -0.74 -9.28
N LEU A 68 4.26 0.27 -10.03
CA LEU A 68 3.47 1.37 -9.50
C LEU A 68 2.12 1.36 -10.22
N GLY A 69 1.03 1.40 -9.47
CA GLY A 69 -0.32 1.42 -10.04
C GLY A 69 -1.30 2.29 -9.25
N ILE A 70 -2.38 2.70 -9.92
CA ILE A 70 -3.51 3.34 -9.24
C ILE A 70 -4.29 2.26 -8.49
N GLY A 71 -4.55 2.50 -7.20
CA GLY A 71 -5.21 1.63 -6.23
C GLY A 71 -6.74 1.69 -6.21
N GLY A 72 -7.34 1.01 -5.23
CA GLY A 72 -8.79 0.93 -5.01
C GLY A 72 -9.50 -0.17 -5.80
N THR A 73 -10.83 -0.22 -5.69
CA THR A 73 -11.68 -1.25 -6.35
C THR A 73 -11.56 -1.29 -7.87
N MET A 74 -10.95 -0.26 -8.47
CA MET A 74 -10.76 -0.14 -9.91
C MET A 74 -9.52 -0.89 -10.43
N VAL A 75 -8.55 -1.27 -9.57
CA VAL A 75 -7.29 -1.92 -10.02
C VAL A 75 -7.56 -3.27 -10.68
N GLU A 76 -8.37 -4.11 -10.02
CA GLU A 76 -8.65 -5.47 -10.46
C GLU A 76 -9.29 -5.51 -11.85
N VAL A 77 -9.97 -4.42 -12.22
CA VAL A 77 -10.69 -4.28 -13.49
C VAL A 77 -9.82 -3.66 -14.58
N PHE A 78 -9.03 -2.62 -14.27
CA PHE A 78 -8.37 -1.80 -15.30
C PHE A 78 -6.88 -2.10 -15.53
N LYS A 79 -6.22 -2.83 -14.62
CA LYS A 79 -4.78 -3.15 -14.72
C LYS A 79 -3.93 -1.92 -15.07
N ASP A 80 -4.19 -0.79 -14.40
CA ASP A 80 -3.51 0.48 -14.64
C ASP A 80 -2.24 0.59 -13.80
N TYR A 81 -1.15 0.07 -14.35
CA TYR A 81 0.16 0.07 -13.70
C TYR A 81 1.30 0.21 -14.72
N SER A 82 2.46 0.62 -14.21
CA SER A 82 3.74 0.61 -14.90
C SER A 82 4.73 -0.29 -14.14
N LEU A 83 5.69 -0.87 -14.88
CA LEU A 83 6.67 -1.82 -14.36
C LEU A 83 8.08 -1.34 -14.73
N ARG A 84 9.04 -1.54 -13.82
CA ARG A 84 10.48 -1.31 -14.06
C ARG A 84 11.32 -2.39 -13.41
N ILE A 85 12.53 -2.60 -13.93
CA ILE A 85 13.55 -3.43 -13.31
C ILE A 85 14.25 -2.61 -12.22
N CYS A 86 14.48 -3.19 -11.06
CA CYS A 86 15.17 -2.54 -9.95
C CYS A 86 16.71 -2.58 -10.12
N PRO A 87 17.43 -1.57 -9.59
CA PRO A 87 16.90 -0.38 -8.92
C PRO A 87 16.41 0.64 -9.96
N ILE A 88 15.48 1.49 -9.54
CA ILE A 88 15.01 2.59 -10.39
C ILE A 88 15.58 3.93 -9.89
N ASN A 89 15.62 4.93 -10.77
CA ASN A 89 16.00 6.29 -10.45
C ASN A 89 14.81 7.26 -10.61
N ALA A 90 15.04 8.56 -10.39
CA ALA A 90 14.00 9.58 -10.47
C ALA A 90 13.38 9.71 -11.87
N LEU A 91 14.14 9.53 -12.95
CA LEU A 91 13.62 9.56 -14.31
C LEU A 91 12.69 8.37 -14.57
N ASP A 92 13.09 7.16 -14.16
CA ASP A 92 12.24 5.97 -14.25
C ASP A 92 10.89 6.19 -13.55
N PHE A 93 10.89 6.84 -12.37
CA PHE A 93 9.68 7.16 -11.65
C PHE A 93 8.76 8.13 -12.41
N GLU A 94 9.30 9.18 -13.01
CA GLU A 94 8.50 10.12 -13.80
C GLU A 94 7.88 9.44 -15.03
N GLU A 95 8.64 8.55 -15.69
CA GLU A 95 8.12 7.75 -16.80
C GLU A 95 7.02 6.79 -16.32
N MET A 96 7.25 6.08 -15.22
CA MET A 96 6.27 5.18 -14.60
C MET A 96 4.95 5.90 -14.30
N LEU A 97 4.99 7.13 -13.77
CA LEU A 97 3.80 7.95 -13.55
C LEU A 97 3.14 8.36 -14.87
N SER A 98 3.93 8.70 -15.89
CA SER A 98 3.42 9.14 -17.18
C SER A 98 2.68 8.04 -17.94
N GLU A 99 3.02 6.77 -17.69
CA GLU A 99 2.41 5.57 -18.27
C GLU A 99 1.05 5.21 -17.67
N LEU A 100 0.74 5.71 -16.47
CA LEU A 100 -0.55 5.47 -15.82
C LEU A 100 -1.68 6.17 -16.57
N LYS A 101 -2.71 5.42 -16.97
CA LYS A 101 -3.92 5.95 -17.62
C LYS A 101 -4.67 6.89 -16.68
N GLY A 102 -4.69 6.57 -15.39
CA GLY A 102 -5.31 7.32 -14.30
C GLY A 102 -4.45 8.44 -13.72
N LYS A 103 -3.28 8.77 -14.30
CA LYS A 103 -2.36 9.79 -13.75
C LYS A 103 -3.00 11.14 -13.44
N LYS A 104 -4.06 11.53 -14.16
CA LYS A 104 -4.81 12.77 -13.89
C LYS A 104 -5.44 12.81 -12.49
N ILE A 105 -5.74 11.66 -11.89
CA ILE A 105 -6.24 11.58 -10.51
C ILE A 105 -5.16 12.08 -9.53
N LEU A 106 -3.89 11.78 -9.82
CA LEU A 106 -2.74 12.21 -9.02
C LEU A 106 -2.49 13.72 -9.12
N GLU A 107 -2.97 14.36 -10.20
CA GLU A 107 -2.89 15.80 -10.41
C GLU A 107 -4.06 16.56 -9.77
N GLY A 108 -4.99 15.84 -9.12
CA GLY A 108 -6.21 16.39 -8.54
C GLY A 108 -7.41 16.22 -9.47
N PHE A 109 -8.52 15.69 -8.94
CA PHE A 109 -9.75 15.45 -9.68
C PHE A 109 -10.98 15.79 -8.83
N ARG A 110 -11.98 16.45 -9.43
CA ARG A 110 -13.24 16.85 -8.75
C ARG A 110 -13.04 17.56 -7.41
N GLY A 111 -12.14 18.54 -7.36
CA GLY A 111 -11.86 19.34 -6.16
C GLY A 111 -10.87 18.71 -5.18
N ALA A 112 -10.40 17.49 -5.42
CA ALA A 112 -9.25 16.94 -4.72
C ALA A 112 -7.97 17.68 -5.12
N LYS A 113 -7.08 17.89 -4.15
CA LYS A 113 -5.75 18.45 -4.38
C LYS A 113 -4.83 17.40 -5.03
N PRO A 114 -3.78 17.84 -5.75
CA PRO A 114 -2.76 16.93 -6.27
C PRO A 114 -2.08 16.14 -5.15
N VAL A 115 -1.65 14.91 -5.44
CA VAL A 115 -0.82 14.13 -4.51
C VAL A 115 0.58 14.73 -4.44
N ASN A 116 1.24 14.55 -3.29
CA ASN A 116 2.64 14.92 -3.13
C ASN A 116 3.55 13.95 -3.91
N LYS A 117 3.86 14.30 -5.16
CA LYS A 117 4.69 13.48 -6.06
C LYS A 117 6.10 13.23 -5.52
N GLU A 118 6.68 14.18 -4.79
CA GLU A 118 8.03 14.03 -4.22
C GLU A 118 8.07 12.97 -3.11
N LEU A 119 7.07 12.95 -2.23
CA LEU A 119 6.95 11.90 -1.21
C LEU A 119 6.67 10.53 -1.82
N LEU A 120 5.86 10.48 -2.89
CA LEU A 120 5.58 9.24 -3.60
C LEU A 120 6.84 8.71 -4.30
N LYS A 121 7.61 9.59 -4.95
CA LYS A 121 8.89 9.27 -5.57
C LYS A 121 9.84 8.66 -4.55
N ASP A 122 10.05 9.34 -3.43
CA ASP A 122 10.93 8.87 -2.35
C ASP A 122 10.53 7.46 -1.86
N LEU A 123 9.23 7.19 -1.69
CA LEU A 123 8.74 5.87 -1.32
C LEU A 123 9.06 4.80 -2.36
N VAL A 124 8.78 5.04 -3.65
CA VAL A 124 8.99 4.06 -4.72
C VAL A 124 10.49 3.78 -4.92
N LEU A 125 11.34 4.81 -4.90
CA LEU A 125 12.79 4.64 -5.00
C LEU A 125 13.32 3.77 -3.85
N LYS A 126 12.94 4.09 -2.60
CA LYS A 126 13.32 3.32 -1.41
C LYS A 126 12.81 1.88 -1.46
N ALA A 127 11.57 1.67 -1.92
CA ALA A 127 11.02 0.33 -2.10
C ALA A 127 11.84 -0.47 -3.12
N SER A 128 12.23 0.15 -4.24
CA SER A 128 13.06 -0.50 -5.26
C SER A 128 14.45 -0.90 -4.75
N GLU A 129 15.07 -0.04 -3.93
CA GLU A 129 16.33 -0.35 -3.28
C GLU A 129 16.19 -1.46 -2.23
N MET A 130 15.10 -1.43 -1.45
CA MET A 130 14.83 -2.40 -0.40
C MET A 130 14.64 -3.80 -0.98
N LEU A 131 13.96 -3.95 -2.12
CA LEU A 131 13.80 -5.24 -2.82
C LEU A 131 15.14 -5.93 -3.07
N LEU A 132 16.17 -5.16 -3.46
CA LEU A 132 17.51 -5.66 -3.74
C LEU A 132 18.30 -5.92 -2.46
N LYS A 133 18.39 -4.92 -1.57
CA LYS A 133 19.20 -4.97 -0.35
C LYS A 133 18.76 -6.09 0.59
N GLU A 134 17.44 -6.25 0.76
CA GLU A 134 16.84 -7.23 1.66
C GLU A 134 16.54 -8.59 1.00
N ARG A 135 16.85 -8.72 -0.30
CA ARG A 135 16.58 -9.93 -1.11
C ARG A 135 15.12 -10.39 -1.01
N ILE A 136 14.20 -9.45 -1.03
CA ILE A 136 12.76 -9.71 -0.93
C ILE A 136 12.28 -10.40 -2.22
N LYS A 137 11.53 -11.50 -2.10
CA LYS A 137 10.93 -12.18 -3.25
C LYS A 137 9.64 -11.52 -3.71
N GLU A 138 8.84 -11.03 -2.77
CA GLU A 138 7.57 -10.36 -3.03
C GLU A 138 7.39 -9.22 -2.01
N LEU A 139 7.04 -8.05 -2.52
CA LEU A 139 6.65 -6.86 -1.77
C LEU A 139 5.28 -6.45 -2.30
N ASP A 140 4.32 -6.27 -1.41
CA ASP A 140 2.99 -5.77 -1.77
C ASP A 140 2.61 -4.68 -0.77
N LEU A 141 2.68 -3.43 -1.23
CA LEU A 141 2.23 -2.26 -0.49
C LEU A 141 0.88 -1.84 -1.06
N ASN A 142 -0.19 -2.30 -0.41
CA ASN A 142 -1.55 -2.14 -0.93
C ASN A 142 -2.61 -2.08 0.20
N PRO A 143 -3.23 -0.92 0.48
CA PRO A 143 -3.09 0.33 -0.27
C PRO A 143 -1.94 1.21 0.25
N VAL A 144 -1.35 1.97 -0.66
CA VAL A 144 -0.60 3.19 -0.37
C VAL A 144 -1.55 4.37 -0.56
N ILE A 145 -1.77 5.17 0.48
CA ILE A 145 -2.69 6.31 0.46
C ILE A 145 -1.86 7.59 0.32
N ALA A 146 -2.06 8.33 -0.77
CA ALA A 146 -1.34 9.56 -1.08
C ALA A 146 -2.27 10.78 -1.17
N ASN A 147 -1.89 11.88 -0.52
CA ASN A 147 -2.56 13.19 -0.65
C ASN A 147 -1.51 14.31 -0.77
N GLU A 148 -1.93 15.57 -0.68
CA GLU A 148 -1.03 16.71 -0.87
C GLU A 148 0.01 16.87 0.26
N LYS A 149 -0.19 16.19 1.39
CA LYS A 149 0.63 16.33 2.61
C LYS A 149 1.44 15.10 2.96
N GLU A 150 0.90 13.91 2.72
CA GLU A 150 1.50 12.65 3.16
C GLU A 150 1.30 11.52 2.14
N VAL A 151 2.19 10.53 2.22
CA VAL A 151 2.08 9.22 1.57
C VAL A 151 2.21 8.16 2.66
N LEU A 152 1.15 7.39 2.86
CA LEU A 152 1.04 6.41 3.94
C LEU A 152 0.86 5.00 3.36
N VAL A 153 1.75 4.07 3.73
CA VAL A 153 1.53 2.65 3.50
C VAL A 153 0.55 2.15 4.56
N ALA A 154 -0.70 1.88 4.17
CA ALA A 154 -1.75 1.42 5.08
C ALA A 154 -1.70 -0.09 5.32
N ASP A 155 -1.15 -0.84 4.36
CA ASP A 155 -0.90 -2.26 4.51
C ASP A 155 0.34 -2.68 3.72
N ALA A 156 1.05 -3.68 4.24
CA ALA A 156 2.26 -4.20 3.63
C ALA A 156 2.35 -5.71 3.85
N ARG A 157 2.70 -6.42 2.78
CA ARG A 157 3.06 -7.84 2.82
C ARG A 157 4.43 -8.01 2.19
N ILE A 158 5.28 -8.80 2.85
CA ILE A 158 6.65 -9.07 2.41
C ILE A 158 6.90 -10.57 2.49
N ILE A 159 7.43 -11.15 1.42
CA ILE A 159 7.91 -12.54 1.35
C ILE A 159 9.40 -12.51 1.05
N LYS A 160 10.20 -13.16 1.90
CA LYS A 160 11.65 -13.34 1.72
C LYS A 160 11.98 -14.69 1.06
#